data_AF-A0ABD3FGY3-F1
#
_entry.id   AF-A0ABD3FGY3-F1
#
_cell.length_a   1.000
_cell.length_b   1.000
_cell.length_c   1.000
_cell.angle_alpha   90.00
_cell.angle_beta   90.00
_cell.angle_gamma   90.00
#
_symmetry.space_group_name_H-M   'P 1'
#
loop_
_entity.id
_entity.type
_entity.pdbx_description
1 polymer ?
#
loop_
_entity_poly.entity_id
_entity_poly.type
_entity_poly.pdbx_seq_one_letter_code
_entity_poly.pdbx_strand_id
1 'polypeptide(L)'
;MVSFCKTSLAFVLFLGAASMENAIADNLRHESRSLAATYTYTSQYASSMLASVNAQRASQGLPPLCLNTKLMAASKGHSVDMASKNYMSHTGSDGSTMAMRVTATGYKWTRVGENVAAGQVNVAAVMKSWMNSPGHRANILGDYTMLGTAYAYSSGSTYGHYWTQNFGKGSTESCNFEDVEYVDTPTPSLNSTTNSTDDSGVVLQNESPDVNTTVQQAAAV
;
A
#
# COMPACT_ATOMS: atom_id res chain seq x y z
N MET A 1 77.99 5.03 6.47
CA MET A 1 77.20 5.92 7.37
C MET A 1 76.41 6.90 6.50
N VAL A 2 75.15 7.18 6.90
CA VAL A 2 74.18 8.18 6.35
C VAL A 2 73.60 7.81 4.97
N SER A 3 72.36 7.37 4.73
CA SER A 3 70.96 7.64 5.17
C SER A 3 70.29 8.90 4.61
N PHE A 4 69.03 8.70 4.14
CA PHE A 4 67.98 9.65 3.71
C PHE A 4 68.10 10.18 2.25
N CYS A 5 67.03 10.42 1.48
CA CYS A 5 65.58 10.44 1.74
C CYS A 5 64.78 10.22 0.44
N LYS A 6 63.56 9.70 0.59
CA LYS A 6 62.46 9.69 -0.42
C LYS A 6 62.18 11.14 -0.90
N THR A 7 61.64 11.40 -2.10
CA THR A 7 60.19 11.33 -2.35
C THR A 7 59.82 11.39 -3.84
N SER A 8 58.85 10.54 -4.17
CA SER A 8 57.92 10.68 -5.30
C SER A 8 56.87 11.74 -4.95
N LEU A 9 56.34 12.49 -5.92
CA LEU A 9 54.98 13.03 -5.83
C LEU A 9 54.41 13.28 -7.22
N ALA A 10 53.58 12.34 -7.67
CA ALA A 10 52.71 12.51 -8.82
C ALA A 10 51.64 13.57 -8.50
N PHE A 11 51.52 14.56 -9.38
CA PHE A 11 50.35 15.43 -9.42
C PHE A 11 49.19 14.63 -10.04
N VAL A 12 48.33 14.05 -9.21
CA VAL A 12 47.01 13.58 -9.64
C VAL A 12 46.02 14.66 -9.24
N LEU A 13 45.49 15.36 -10.25
CA LEU A 13 44.32 16.22 -10.10
C LEU A 13 43.15 15.34 -9.61
N PHE A 14 42.80 15.44 -8.33
CA PHE A 14 41.50 15.04 -7.83
C PHE A 14 40.62 16.29 -7.77
N LEU A 15 39.93 16.59 -8.87
CA LEU A 15 38.73 17.41 -8.81
C LEU A 15 37.59 16.64 -9.46
N GLY A 16 36.67 16.16 -8.62
CA GLY A 16 35.37 15.67 -9.06
C GLY A 16 35.00 14.26 -8.59
N ALA A 17 35.00 13.99 -7.28
CA ALA A 17 34.42 12.73 -6.76
C ALA A 17 33.26 12.94 -5.76
N ALA A 18 33.09 14.13 -5.19
CA ALA A 18 32.08 14.34 -4.14
C ALA A 18 30.63 14.44 -4.66
N SER A 19 30.41 14.80 -5.95
CA SER A 19 29.07 14.94 -6.51
C SER A 19 28.50 13.64 -7.09
N MET A 20 29.34 12.62 -7.33
CA MET A 20 28.88 11.33 -7.84
C MET A 20 28.42 10.41 -6.73
N GLU A 21 29.12 10.36 -5.59
CA GLU A 21 28.76 9.49 -4.44
C GLU A 21 27.36 9.78 -3.88
N ASN A 22 26.95 11.05 -3.82
CA ASN A 22 25.60 11.42 -3.39
C ASN A 22 24.53 10.94 -4.39
N ALA A 23 24.82 10.99 -5.69
CA ALA A 23 23.88 10.52 -6.71
C ALA A 23 23.71 8.99 -6.70
N ILE A 24 24.77 8.22 -6.39
CA ILE A 24 24.68 6.75 -6.27
C ILE A 24 23.91 6.35 -5.00
N ALA A 25 24.14 7.05 -3.88
CA ALA A 25 23.43 6.82 -2.63
C ALA A 25 21.93 7.17 -2.74
N ASP A 26 21.59 8.26 -3.42
CA ASP A 26 20.20 8.61 -3.69
C ASP A 26 19.53 7.63 -4.67
N ASN A 27 20.26 7.11 -5.66
CA ASN A 27 19.74 6.09 -6.59
C ASN A 27 19.49 4.74 -5.88
N LEU A 28 20.39 4.30 -5.00
CA LEU A 28 20.21 3.08 -4.19
C LEU A 28 19.07 3.21 -3.17
N ARG A 29 18.86 4.42 -2.62
CA ARG A 29 17.70 4.75 -1.78
C ARG A 29 16.39 4.78 -2.57
N HIS A 30 16.44 5.16 -3.85
CA HIS A 30 15.27 5.13 -4.74
C HIS A 30 14.91 3.69 -5.14
N GLU A 31 15.90 2.85 -5.45
CA GLU A 31 15.69 1.43 -5.76
C GLU A 31 15.22 0.62 -4.54
N SER A 32 15.69 0.93 -3.33
CA SER A 32 15.16 0.30 -2.10
C SER A 32 13.75 0.77 -1.73
N ARG A 33 13.34 2.00 -2.07
CA ARG A 33 11.94 2.46 -1.97
C ARG A 33 11.02 1.78 -2.99
N SER A 34 11.54 1.43 -4.16
CA SER A 34 10.86 0.63 -5.19
C SER A 34 10.63 -0.83 -4.80
N LEU A 35 11.22 -1.32 -3.70
CA LEU A 35 11.08 -2.71 -3.24
C LEU A 35 10.04 -2.88 -2.11
N ALA A 36 9.43 -1.78 -1.65
CA ALA A 36 8.63 -1.74 -0.44
C ALA A 36 7.12 -1.73 -0.72
N ALA A 37 6.62 -0.78 -1.52
CA ALA A 37 5.20 -0.75 -1.92
C ALA A 37 4.98 -1.41 -3.28
N THR A 38 4.03 -2.34 -3.38
CA THR A 38 3.66 -2.95 -4.67
C THR A 38 2.88 -2.00 -5.58
N TYR A 39 2.06 -1.15 -4.99
CA TYR A 39 1.26 -0.18 -5.71
C TYR A 39 1.33 1.19 -5.01
N THR A 40 1.50 2.23 -5.80
CA THR A 40 1.43 3.63 -5.35
C THR A 40 0.10 4.25 -5.72
N TYR A 41 -0.46 3.84 -6.87
CA TYR A 41 -1.68 4.44 -7.41
C TYR A 41 -2.79 3.41 -7.55
N THR A 42 -4.03 3.87 -7.34
CA THR A 42 -5.25 3.07 -7.52
C THR A 42 -5.34 2.44 -8.90
N SER A 43 -4.92 3.17 -9.95
CA SER A 43 -4.91 2.69 -11.34
C SER A 43 -4.06 1.44 -11.56
N GLN A 44 -3.09 1.16 -10.69
CA GLN A 44 -2.21 0.00 -10.82
C GLN A 44 -2.83 -1.32 -10.32
N TYR A 45 -3.88 -1.27 -9.47
CA TYR A 45 -4.48 -2.48 -8.90
C TYR A 45 -6.00 -2.57 -9.04
N ALA A 46 -6.74 -1.46 -9.11
CA ALA A 46 -8.20 -1.48 -9.00
C ALA A 46 -8.85 -2.29 -10.14
N SER A 47 -8.41 -2.09 -11.39
CA SER A 47 -8.91 -2.85 -12.54
C SER A 47 -8.56 -4.33 -12.46
N SER A 48 -7.34 -4.69 -12.02
CA SER A 48 -6.94 -6.09 -11.79
C SER A 48 -7.75 -6.74 -10.67
N MET A 49 -8.06 -6.00 -9.60
CA MET A 49 -8.88 -6.48 -8.49
C MET A 49 -10.31 -6.73 -8.96
N LEU A 50 -10.92 -5.77 -9.65
CA LEU A 50 -12.26 -5.90 -10.20
C LEU A 50 -12.35 -7.10 -11.16
N ALA A 51 -11.38 -7.24 -12.07
CA ALA A 51 -11.31 -8.37 -12.99
C ALA A 51 -11.20 -9.71 -12.25
N SER A 52 -10.39 -9.78 -11.19
CA SER A 52 -10.24 -10.99 -10.37
C SER A 52 -11.53 -11.36 -9.64
N VAL A 53 -12.21 -10.39 -9.03
CA VAL A 53 -13.52 -10.57 -8.40
C VAL A 53 -14.56 -11.04 -9.42
N ASN A 54 -14.65 -10.38 -10.57
CA ASN A 54 -15.63 -10.70 -11.60
C ASN A 54 -15.37 -12.04 -12.26
N ALA A 55 -14.11 -12.49 -12.37
CA ALA A 55 -13.81 -13.85 -12.81
C ALA A 55 -14.36 -14.92 -11.84
N GLN A 56 -14.22 -14.69 -10.53
CA GLN A 56 -14.81 -15.59 -9.52
C GLN A 56 -16.34 -15.60 -9.60
N ARG A 57 -16.95 -14.42 -9.75
CA ARG A 57 -18.42 -14.29 -9.87
C ARG A 57 -18.95 -14.94 -11.15
N ALA A 58 -18.29 -14.74 -12.29
CA ALA A 58 -18.64 -15.37 -13.56
C ALA A 58 -18.58 -16.90 -13.48
N SER A 59 -17.60 -17.47 -12.76
CA SER A 59 -17.53 -18.93 -12.52
C SER A 59 -18.73 -19.51 -11.78
N GLN A 60 -19.51 -18.67 -11.11
CA GLN A 60 -20.73 -19.03 -10.38
C GLN A 60 -22.01 -18.53 -11.08
N GLY A 61 -21.90 -18.01 -12.30
CA GLY A 61 -23.05 -17.46 -13.04
C GLY A 61 -23.61 -16.16 -12.44
N LEU A 62 -22.85 -15.46 -11.60
CA LEU A 62 -23.28 -14.22 -10.96
C LEU A 62 -22.99 -12.99 -11.85
N PRO A 63 -23.84 -11.94 -11.81
CA PRO A 63 -23.57 -10.69 -12.51
C PRO A 63 -22.26 -10.05 -12.05
N PRO A 64 -21.52 -9.38 -12.97
CA PRO A 64 -20.31 -8.66 -12.61
C PRO A 64 -20.62 -7.47 -11.70
N LEU A 65 -19.67 -7.13 -10.84
CA LEU A 65 -19.64 -5.85 -10.13
C LEU A 65 -18.98 -4.79 -11.00
N CYS A 66 -19.19 -3.53 -10.64
CA CYS A 66 -18.42 -2.40 -11.15
C CYS A 66 -17.81 -1.58 -9.99
N LEU A 67 -16.84 -0.72 -10.28
CA LEU A 67 -16.23 0.13 -9.26
C LEU A 67 -17.10 1.36 -8.94
N ASN A 68 -17.14 1.73 -7.66
CA ASN A 68 -17.79 2.94 -7.18
C ASN A 68 -16.84 3.76 -6.28
N THR A 69 -16.66 5.04 -6.60
CA THR A 69 -15.67 5.92 -5.96
C THR A 69 -15.94 6.17 -4.47
N LYS A 70 -17.19 6.13 -4.03
CA LYS A 70 -17.53 6.28 -2.61
C LYS A 70 -17.10 5.05 -1.80
N LEU A 71 -17.36 3.85 -2.33
CA LEU A 71 -16.85 2.61 -1.73
C LEU A 71 -15.31 2.55 -1.77
N MET A 72 -14.68 3.04 -2.84
CA MET A 72 -13.21 3.17 -2.94
C MET A 72 -12.68 4.09 -1.83
N ALA A 73 -13.31 5.24 -1.60
CA ALA A 73 -12.93 6.18 -0.55
C ALA A 73 -13.04 5.55 0.86
N ALA A 74 -14.12 4.81 1.14
CA ALA A 74 -14.28 4.08 2.41
C ALA A 74 -13.18 3.03 2.59
N SER A 75 -12.87 2.27 1.52
CA SER A 75 -11.83 1.24 1.53
C SER A 75 -10.44 1.83 1.74
N LYS A 76 -10.17 2.99 1.11
CA LYS A 76 -8.89 3.70 1.23
C LYS A 76 -8.69 4.20 2.65
N GLY A 77 -9.69 4.88 3.21
CA GLY A 77 -9.64 5.35 4.60
C GLY A 77 -9.29 4.23 5.57
N HIS A 78 -9.93 3.06 5.43
CA HIS A 78 -9.69 1.92 6.31
C HIS A 78 -8.32 1.28 6.12
N SER A 79 -7.86 1.10 4.87
CA SER A 79 -6.54 0.51 4.60
C SER A 79 -5.41 1.40 5.12
N VAL A 80 -5.54 2.73 4.97
CA VAL A 80 -4.58 3.71 5.50
C VAL A 80 -4.60 3.71 7.03
N ASP A 81 -5.77 3.64 7.65
CA ASP A 81 -5.90 3.54 9.11
C ASP A 81 -5.18 2.31 9.66
N MET A 82 -5.49 1.12 9.13
CA MET A 82 -4.82 -0.14 9.48
C MET A 82 -3.30 -0.08 9.31
N ALA A 83 -2.83 0.46 8.18
CA ALA A 83 -1.41 0.60 7.88
C ALA A 83 -0.70 1.58 8.83
N SER A 84 -1.33 2.71 9.15
CA SER A 84 -0.76 3.76 10.00
C SER A 84 -0.75 3.41 11.48
N LYS A 85 -1.71 2.59 11.93
CA LYS A 85 -1.85 2.17 13.33
C LYS A 85 -1.34 0.75 13.58
N ASN A 86 -0.74 0.13 12.56
CA ASN A 86 -0.12 -1.19 12.61
C ASN A 86 -1.03 -2.29 13.19
N TYR A 87 -2.24 -2.42 12.65
CA TYR A 87 -3.21 -3.42 13.09
C TYR A 87 -4.08 -3.90 11.93
N MET A 88 -4.79 -5.01 12.13
CA MET A 88 -5.77 -5.49 11.17
C MET A 88 -7.08 -5.82 11.91
N SER A 89 -8.17 -5.18 11.47
CA SER A 89 -9.52 -5.38 12.01
C SER A 89 -10.55 -4.79 11.04
N HIS A 90 -11.81 -5.17 11.20
CA HIS A 90 -12.93 -4.49 10.56
C HIS A 90 -13.31 -3.17 11.23
N THR A 91 -12.99 -3.04 12.52
CA THR A 91 -13.23 -1.82 13.30
C THR A 91 -12.08 -0.86 13.06
N GLY A 92 -12.41 0.39 12.70
CA GLY A 92 -11.45 1.48 12.59
C GLY A 92 -10.80 1.78 13.95
N SER A 93 -9.64 2.41 13.96
CA SER A 93 -8.95 2.82 15.19
C SER A 93 -9.75 3.85 15.99
N ASP A 94 -10.69 4.52 15.33
CA ASP A 94 -11.69 5.43 15.88
C ASP A 94 -12.99 4.73 16.35
N GLY A 95 -13.05 3.39 16.27
CA GLY A 95 -14.24 2.61 16.59
C GLY A 95 -15.27 2.50 15.46
N SER A 96 -15.01 3.07 14.28
CA SER A 96 -15.93 3.02 13.15
C SER A 96 -16.14 1.60 12.63
N THR A 97 -17.38 1.26 12.28
CA THR A 97 -17.69 0.03 11.53
C THR A 97 -17.59 0.28 10.02
N MET A 98 -17.51 -0.78 9.23
CA MET A 98 -17.65 -0.70 7.76
C MET A 98 -18.87 0.14 7.36
N ALA A 99 -20.04 -0.16 7.94
CA ALA A 99 -21.29 0.54 7.59
C ALA A 99 -21.21 2.05 7.87
N MET A 100 -20.54 2.45 8.97
CA MET A 100 -20.30 3.85 9.28
C MET A 100 -19.38 4.50 8.24
N ARG A 101 -18.25 3.86 7.91
CA ARG A 101 -17.29 4.39 6.91
C ARG A 101 -17.94 4.53 5.54
N VAL A 102 -18.67 3.50 5.08
CA VAL A 102 -19.40 3.55 3.81
C VAL A 102 -20.46 4.66 3.81
N THR A 103 -21.26 4.77 4.89
CA THR A 103 -22.29 5.82 5.01
C THR A 103 -21.68 7.22 5.03
N ALA A 104 -20.52 7.41 5.68
CA ALA A 104 -19.82 8.69 5.77
C ALA A 104 -19.35 9.22 4.41
N THR A 105 -19.08 8.34 3.43
CA THR A 105 -18.78 8.74 2.04
C THR A 105 -20.01 9.20 1.25
N GLY A 106 -21.21 9.12 1.84
CA GLY A 106 -22.47 9.43 1.18
C GLY A 106 -22.99 8.32 0.26
N TYR A 107 -22.43 7.10 0.32
CA TYR A 107 -22.95 5.94 -0.40
C TYR A 107 -24.28 5.51 0.21
N LYS A 108 -25.34 5.44 -0.60
CA LYS A 108 -26.69 5.02 -0.20
C LYS A 108 -26.86 3.53 -0.48
N TRP A 109 -26.97 2.73 0.58
CA TRP A 109 -26.93 1.27 0.48
C TRP A 109 -28.15 0.58 1.08
N THR A 110 -28.46 -0.59 0.53
CA THR A 110 -29.38 -1.59 1.10
C THR A 110 -28.65 -2.85 1.56
N ARG A 111 -27.43 -3.07 1.05
CA ARG A 111 -26.50 -4.10 1.53
C ARG A 111 -25.06 -3.62 1.39
N VAL A 112 -24.23 -3.94 2.37
CA VAL A 112 -22.77 -3.76 2.35
C VAL A 112 -22.08 -5.02 2.89
N GLY A 113 -20.79 -5.19 2.59
CA GLY A 113 -19.94 -6.27 3.12
C GLY A 113 -18.47 -5.90 2.96
N GLU A 114 -17.59 -6.43 3.81
CA GLU A 114 -16.18 -6.07 3.83
C GLU A 114 -15.26 -7.30 3.88
N ASN A 115 -14.22 -7.26 3.06
CA ASN A 115 -13.04 -8.11 3.25
C ASN A 115 -11.85 -7.22 3.60
N VAL A 116 -11.10 -7.58 4.63
CA VAL A 116 -9.81 -6.96 4.95
C VAL A 116 -8.71 -8.01 4.92
N ALA A 117 -7.51 -7.59 4.57
CA ALA A 117 -6.34 -8.44 4.67
C ALA A 117 -5.07 -7.61 4.93
N ALA A 118 -4.06 -8.26 5.48
CA ALA A 118 -2.75 -7.69 5.72
C ALA A 118 -1.66 -8.72 5.40
N GLY A 119 -0.57 -8.27 4.80
CA GLY A 119 0.62 -9.07 4.46
C GLY A 119 0.66 -9.65 3.05
N GLN A 120 -0.44 -9.62 2.29
CA GLN A 120 -0.43 -10.08 0.89
C GLN A 120 0.14 -8.99 -0.01
N VAL A 121 1.20 -9.33 -0.73
CA VAL A 121 1.97 -8.34 -1.48
C VAL A 121 1.24 -7.81 -2.71
N ASN A 122 0.29 -8.54 -3.31
CA ASN A 122 -0.36 -8.13 -4.55
C ASN A 122 -1.81 -8.65 -4.68
N VAL A 123 -2.52 -8.20 -5.72
CA VAL A 123 -3.92 -8.57 -6.00
C VAL A 123 -4.10 -10.09 -6.10
N ALA A 124 -3.20 -10.80 -6.77
CA ALA A 124 -3.29 -12.25 -6.93
C ALA A 124 -3.17 -12.98 -5.59
N ALA A 125 -2.23 -12.56 -4.74
CA ALA A 125 -2.02 -13.14 -3.41
C ALA A 125 -3.22 -12.91 -2.48
N VAL A 126 -3.77 -11.69 -2.45
CA VAL A 126 -4.92 -11.37 -1.58
C VAL A 126 -6.20 -12.03 -2.06
N MET A 127 -6.46 -12.07 -3.37
CA MET A 127 -7.62 -12.77 -3.93
C MET A 127 -7.54 -14.28 -3.68
N LYS A 128 -6.37 -14.89 -3.79
CA LYS A 128 -6.17 -16.31 -3.43
C LYS A 128 -6.50 -16.54 -1.95
N SER A 129 -6.01 -15.68 -1.06
CA SER A 129 -6.28 -15.77 0.39
C SER A 129 -7.78 -15.68 0.68
N TRP A 130 -8.47 -14.66 0.14
CA TRP A 130 -9.91 -14.48 0.32
C TRP A 130 -10.74 -15.63 -0.27
N MET A 131 -10.42 -16.12 -1.47
CA MET A 131 -11.19 -17.22 -2.07
C MET A 131 -11.03 -18.56 -1.35
N ASN A 132 -9.93 -18.75 -0.62
CA ASN A 132 -9.69 -19.92 0.23
C ASN A 132 -10.37 -19.83 1.61
N SER A 133 -10.98 -18.69 1.94
CA SER A 133 -11.67 -18.49 3.21
C SER A 133 -13.19 -18.39 3.00
N PRO A 134 -14.00 -19.25 3.64
CA PRO A 134 -15.45 -19.27 3.42
C PRO A 134 -16.16 -17.93 3.61
N GLY A 135 -15.81 -17.17 4.66
CA GLY A 135 -16.43 -15.86 4.95
C GLY A 135 -16.13 -14.83 3.87
N HIS A 136 -14.86 -14.69 3.47
CA HIS A 136 -14.47 -13.73 2.45
C HIS A 136 -15.00 -14.09 1.06
N ARG A 137 -14.99 -15.39 0.74
CA ARG A 137 -15.59 -15.92 -0.48
C ARG A 137 -17.09 -15.61 -0.52
N ALA A 138 -17.81 -15.73 0.60
CA ALA A 138 -19.23 -15.39 0.66
C ALA A 138 -19.48 -13.91 0.33
N ASN A 139 -18.62 -12.99 0.79
CA ASN A 139 -18.70 -11.57 0.43
C ASN A 139 -18.45 -11.33 -1.07
N ILE A 140 -17.39 -11.92 -1.65
CA ILE A 140 -17.06 -11.79 -3.09
C ILE A 140 -18.22 -12.29 -3.98
N LEU A 141 -18.90 -13.36 -3.55
CA LEU A 141 -20.02 -13.98 -4.26
C LEU A 141 -21.39 -13.46 -3.81
N GLY A 142 -21.43 -12.45 -2.94
CA GLY A 142 -22.67 -11.92 -2.38
C GLY A 142 -23.52 -11.15 -3.39
N ASP A 143 -24.76 -10.86 -2.96
CA ASP A 143 -25.73 -10.05 -3.71
C ASP A 143 -25.40 -8.55 -3.64
N TYR A 144 -24.37 -8.17 -4.39
CA TYR A 144 -23.86 -6.82 -4.54
C TYR A 144 -23.87 -6.41 -6.01
N THR A 145 -23.80 -5.10 -6.26
CA THR A 145 -23.70 -4.53 -7.62
C THR A 145 -22.42 -3.73 -7.81
N MET A 146 -21.77 -3.29 -6.72
CA MET A 146 -20.60 -2.42 -6.75
C MET A 146 -19.50 -2.88 -5.79
N LEU A 147 -18.28 -2.48 -6.12
CA LEU A 147 -17.07 -2.74 -5.37
C LEU A 147 -16.31 -1.43 -5.15
N GLY A 148 -15.76 -1.27 -3.95
CA GLY A 148 -14.61 -0.43 -3.67
C GLY A 148 -13.46 -1.30 -3.20
N THR A 149 -12.23 -0.95 -3.56
CA THR A 149 -11.03 -1.65 -3.14
C THR A 149 -9.93 -0.63 -2.85
N ALA A 150 -9.08 -0.93 -1.89
CA ALA A 150 -7.89 -0.12 -1.64
C ALA A 150 -6.70 -0.96 -1.20
N TYR A 151 -5.52 -0.39 -1.46
CA TYR A 151 -4.24 -0.87 -1.00
C TYR A 151 -3.54 0.26 -0.22
N ALA A 152 -2.91 -0.08 0.90
CA ALA A 152 -2.01 0.80 1.62
C ALA A 152 -0.73 0.06 2.00
N TYR A 153 0.39 0.79 2.06
CA TYR A 153 1.68 0.24 2.43
C TYR A 153 2.31 1.05 3.58
N SER A 154 2.91 0.34 4.54
CA SER A 154 3.67 0.93 5.65
C SER A 154 4.85 0.03 5.99
N SER A 155 6.06 0.41 5.56
CA SER A 155 7.28 -0.40 5.77
C SER A 155 7.62 -0.66 7.23
N GLY A 156 7.21 0.23 8.14
CA GLY A 156 7.42 0.10 9.58
C GLY A 156 6.33 -0.70 10.32
N SER A 157 5.33 -1.19 9.59
CA SER A 157 4.24 -1.99 10.18
C SER A 157 4.56 -3.49 10.16
N THR A 158 3.94 -4.25 11.05
CA THR A 158 4.02 -5.71 11.17
C THR A 158 3.71 -6.43 9.86
N TYR A 159 2.78 -5.90 9.06
CA TYR A 159 2.26 -6.57 7.87
C TYR A 159 2.78 -5.98 6.56
N GLY A 160 3.24 -4.72 6.55
CA GLY A 160 3.68 -4.02 5.34
C GLY A 160 2.52 -3.62 4.42
N HIS A 161 1.75 -4.59 3.95
CA HIS A 161 0.70 -4.47 2.92
C HIS A 161 -0.68 -4.59 3.56
N TYR A 162 -1.61 -3.69 3.22
CA TYR A 162 -2.98 -3.70 3.75
C TYR A 162 -4.00 -3.54 2.63
N TRP A 163 -5.07 -4.30 2.73
CA TRP A 163 -6.13 -4.38 1.73
C TRP A 163 -7.49 -4.25 2.38
N THR A 164 -8.38 -3.54 1.70
CA THR A 164 -9.82 -3.51 2.01
C THR A 164 -10.61 -3.66 0.71
N GLN A 165 -11.62 -4.52 0.70
CA GLN A 165 -12.74 -4.50 -0.26
C GLN A 165 -14.01 -4.13 0.48
N ASN A 166 -14.72 -3.12 0.00
CA ASN A 166 -16.09 -2.83 0.40
C ASN A 166 -17.04 -3.13 -0.74
N PHE A 167 -17.98 -4.04 -0.51
CA PHE A 167 -19.04 -4.38 -1.45
C PHE A 167 -20.30 -3.58 -1.13
N GLY A 168 -21.05 -3.20 -2.16
CA GLY A 168 -22.25 -2.40 -1.99
C GLY A 168 -23.36 -2.77 -2.96
N LYS A 169 -24.60 -2.62 -2.49
CA LYS A 169 -25.83 -2.59 -3.29
C LYS A 169 -26.61 -1.35 -2.92
N GLY A 170 -26.91 -0.50 -3.90
CA GLY A 170 -27.66 0.73 -3.74
C GLY A 170 -28.40 1.09 -5.03
N SER A 171 -29.69 1.40 -4.96
CA SER A 171 -30.53 1.66 -6.14
C SER A 171 -30.32 3.03 -6.77
N THR A 172 -29.69 3.96 -6.05
CA THR A 172 -29.39 5.33 -6.51
C THR A 172 -27.91 5.56 -6.78
N GLU A 173 -27.10 4.51 -6.69
CA GLU A 173 -25.66 4.58 -6.91
C GLU A 173 -25.32 4.16 -8.34
N SER A 174 -24.18 4.60 -8.84
CA SER A 174 -23.71 4.29 -10.19
C SER A 174 -22.27 3.80 -10.18
N CYS A 175 -21.91 3.06 -11.23
CA CYS A 175 -20.53 2.80 -11.59
C CYS A 175 -19.90 4.12 -12.01
N ASN A 176 -18.92 4.63 -11.28
CA ASN A 176 -18.41 5.99 -11.48
C ASN A 176 -16.89 6.09 -11.26
N PHE A 177 -16.19 4.97 -11.42
CA PHE A 177 -14.73 4.98 -11.54
C PHE A 177 -14.38 5.11 -13.01
N GLU A 178 -14.25 6.35 -13.47
CA GLU A 178 -13.50 6.61 -14.70
C GLU A 178 -12.02 6.48 -14.38
N ASP A 179 -11.20 6.04 -15.33
CA ASP A 179 -9.72 5.95 -15.23
C ASP A 179 -9.05 7.34 -15.08
N VAL A 180 -9.74 8.31 -14.49
CA VAL A 180 -9.17 9.55 -14.01
C VAL A 180 -8.23 9.17 -12.88
N GLU A 181 -6.95 9.39 -13.13
CA GLU A 181 -5.89 9.33 -12.14
C GLU A 181 -6.41 9.90 -10.83
N TYR A 182 -6.77 9.03 -9.88
CA TYR A 182 -6.99 9.43 -8.50
C TYR A 182 -5.59 9.74 -7.98
N VAL A 183 -5.07 10.90 -8.40
CA VAL A 183 -3.79 11.43 -7.98
C VAL A 183 -3.93 11.54 -6.47
N ASP A 184 -3.18 10.71 -5.78
CA ASP A 184 -2.96 10.84 -4.36
C ASP A 184 -2.23 12.18 -4.19
N THR A 185 -2.95 13.29 -4.04
CA THR A 185 -2.29 14.52 -3.65
C THR A 185 -1.79 14.28 -2.23
N PRO A 186 -0.46 14.26 -2.00
CA PRO A 186 0.03 14.19 -0.65
C PRO A 186 -0.47 15.44 0.05
N THR A 187 -1.14 15.26 1.19
CA THR A 187 -1.45 16.35 2.11
C THR A 187 -0.16 17.16 2.29
N PRO A 188 -0.14 18.48 2.06
CA PRO A 188 1.08 19.26 2.23
C PRO A 188 1.44 19.26 3.72
N SER A 189 2.44 18.48 4.10
CA SER A 189 3.09 18.66 5.40
C SER A 189 3.84 19.98 5.34
N LEU A 190 3.38 20.92 6.16
CA LEU A 190 4.03 22.20 6.42
C LEU A 190 5.49 22.02 6.86
N ASN A 191 6.32 22.94 6.37
CA ASN A 191 7.69 23.30 6.74
C ASN A 191 8.86 22.38 6.34
N SER A 192 9.50 22.75 5.24
CA SER A 192 10.96 22.67 5.10
C SER A 192 11.55 24.04 5.41
N THR A 193 12.04 24.22 6.63
CA THR A 193 13.11 25.18 6.91
C THR A 193 14.34 24.38 7.28
N THR A 194 15.36 24.50 6.44
CA THR A 194 16.69 23.95 6.55
C THR A 194 17.37 24.39 7.84
N ASN A 195 17.98 23.47 8.58
CA ASN A 195 19.26 23.77 9.20
C ASN A 195 20.16 22.55 9.31
N SER A 196 21.37 22.75 8.81
CA SER A 196 22.52 21.87 8.80
C SER A 196 23.17 21.82 10.17
N THR A 197 23.49 20.61 10.66
CA THR A 197 24.72 20.37 11.44
C THR A 197 25.17 18.93 11.23
N ASP A 198 26.37 18.81 10.69
CA ASP A 198 27.31 17.70 10.75
C ASP A 198 27.63 17.34 12.22
N ASP A 199 27.53 16.05 12.57
CA ASP A 199 28.45 15.45 13.56
C ASP A 199 28.54 13.94 13.33
N SER A 200 29.77 13.47 13.35
CA SER A 200 30.24 12.15 12.96
C SER A 200 30.04 11.14 14.09
N GLY A 201 29.46 9.98 13.78
CA GLY A 201 29.29 8.89 14.76
C GLY A 201 28.98 7.55 14.10
N VAL A 202 29.96 6.99 13.40
CA VAL A 202 29.91 5.61 12.89
C VAL A 202 30.06 4.63 14.06
N VAL A 203 29.06 3.79 14.28
CA VAL A 203 29.25 2.47 14.89
C VAL A 203 28.59 1.44 13.98
N LEU A 204 29.44 0.64 13.33
CA LEU A 204 29.05 -0.52 12.55
C LEU A 204 28.67 -1.65 13.52
N GLN A 205 27.42 -2.09 13.50
CA GLN A 205 27.05 -3.43 13.91
C GLN A 205 26.28 -4.09 12.77
N ASN A 206 27.00 -4.98 12.08
CA ASN A 206 26.46 -5.98 11.19
C ASN A 206 25.62 -6.95 12.02
N GLU A 207 24.29 -6.87 11.91
CA GLU A 207 23.45 -8.05 11.90
C GLU A 207 22.38 -7.85 10.82
N SER A 208 22.48 -8.66 9.77
CA SER A 208 21.44 -8.81 8.76
C SER A 208 20.26 -9.53 9.43
N PRO A 209 19.07 -8.91 9.60
CA PRO A 209 17.89 -9.68 9.95
C PRO A 209 17.38 -10.37 8.69
N ASP A 210 17.10 -11.65 8.84
CA ASP A 210 16.61 -12.56 7.82
C ASP A 210 15.45 -12.02 6.97
N VAL A 211 15.50 -12.46 5.72
CA VAL A 211 14.49 -12.38 4.68
C VAL A 211 13.11 -12.87 5.17
N ASN A 212 12.11 -11.98 5.04
CA ASN A 212 10.74 -12.32 4.65
C ASN A 212 10.01 -13.41 5.47
N THR A 213 9.44 -13.01 6.62
CA THR A 213 8.22 -13.64 7.13
C THR A 213 7.15 -12.57 7.32
N THR A 214 6.59 -12.04 6.22
CA THR A 214 5.41 -11.18 6.33
C THR A 214 4.27 -12.03 6.91
N VAL A 215 3.89 -11.76 8.16
CA VAL A 215 2.70 -12.35 8.77
C VAL A 215 1.52 -12.01 7.86
N GLN A 216 0.68 -13.00 7.56
CA GLN A 216 -0.50 -12.79 6.71
C GLN A 216 -1.77 -13.00 7.53
N GLN A 217 -2.72 -12.07 7.40
CA GLN A 217 -4.02 -12.15 8.06
C GLN A 217 -5.14 -11.71 7.11
N ALA A 218 -6.33 -12.28 7.25
CA ALA A 218 -7.52 -11.88 6.50
C ALA A 218 -8.77 -12.04 7.39
N ALA A 219 -9.71 -11.09 7.33
CA ALA A 219 -11.00 -11.14 8.02
C ALA A 219 -12.16 -10.65 7.11
N ALA A 220 -13.36 -11.21 7.30
CA ALA A 220 -14.59 -10.84 6.60
C ALA A 220 -15.75 -10.57 7.56
N VAL A 221 -16.61 -9.61 7.21
CA VAL A 221 -17.94 -9.34 7.82
C VAL A 221 -18.95 -8.84 6.78
#